data_AF-A0A9E3YV18-F1
#
_entry.id   AF-A0A9E3YV18-F1
#
_cell.length_a   1.000
_cell.length_b   1.000
_cell.length_c   1.000
_cell.angle_alpha   90.00
_cell.angle_beta   90.00
_cell.angle_gamma   90.00
#
_symmetry.space_group_name_H-M   'P 1'
#
loop_
_entity.id
_entity.type
_entity.pdbx_description
1 polymer ?
#
loop_
_entity_poly.entity_id
_entity_poly.type
_entity_poly.pdbx_seq_one_letter_code
_entity_poly.pdbx_strand_id
1 'polypeptide(L)'
;MKTIEIIGVLGAGQMGGGIAHVAAAAGYRVLLADTDKQRAEAGKGRIDTFMQRSVDKGKMEAADKQAALDRITCVDGIEDLGESDFAIEAATESIELKKRLFRSLDRALKKDA
;
A
#
# COMPACT_ATOMS: atom_id res chain seq x y z
N MET A 1 12.51 19.96 -4.79
CA MET A 1 11.97 18.60 -5.08
C MET A 1 11.50 18.04 -3.76
N LYS A 2 10.24 17.62 -3.64
CA LYS A 2 9.71 17.04 -2.40
C LYS A 2 10.20 15.59 -2.29
N THR A 3 10.70 15.21 -1.12
CA THR A 3 11.11 13.83 -0.83
C THR A 3 9.85 13.03 -0.52
N ILE A 4 9.69 11.86 -1.13
CA ILE A 4 8.61 10.93 -0.81
C ILE A 4 9.14 9.97 0.26
N GLU A 5 8.54 9.97 1.44
CA GLU A 5 8.90 9.05 2.53
C GLU A 5 7.80 8.00 2.76
N ILE A 6 6.54 8.43 2.65
CA ILE A 6 5.36 7.58 2.88
C ILE A 6 4.50 7.50 1.63
N ILE A 7 4.27 6.29 1.12
CA ILE A 7 3.37 6.01 0.00
C ILE A 7 2.05 5.45 0.53
N GLY A 8 0.94 6.10 0.21
CA GLY A 8 -0.41 5.57 0.43
C GLY A 8 -0.84 4.68 -0.73
N VAL A 9 -1.43 3.52 -0.44
CA VAL A 9 -2.02 2.63 -1.44
C VAL A 9 -3.46 2.35 -1.06
N LEU A 10 -4.39 2.79 -1.91
CA LEU A 10 -5.83 2.57 -1.73
C LEU A 10 -6.27 1.38 -2.58
N GLY A 11 -6.54 0.26 -1.90
CA GLY A 11 -6.86 -1.04 -2.48
C GLY A 11 -5.78 -2.06 -2.18
N ALA A 12 -6.16 -3.21 -1.61
CA ALA A 12 -5.28 -4.29 -1.19
C ALA A 12 -5.49 -5.58 -2.01
N GLY A 13 -6.09 -5.44 -3.20
CA GLY A 13 -6.23 -6.48 -4.21
C GLY A 13 -4.91 -6.84 -4.90
N GLN A 14 -4.96 -7.50 -6.05
CA GLN A 14 -3.76 -7.95 -6.78
C GLN A 14 -2.81 -6.79 -7.12
N MET A 15 -3.33 -5.74 -7.76
CA MET A 15 -2.52 -4.60 -8.18
C MET A 15 -2.01 -3.79 -7.00
N GLY A 16 -2.90 -3.41 -6.07
CA GLY A 16 -2.53 -2.64 -4.90
C GLY A 16 -1.55 -3.37 -3.97
N GLY A 17 -1.73 -4.68 -3.78
CA GLY A 17 -0.75 -5.51 -3.05
C GLY A 17 0.61 -5.55 -3.76
N GLY A 18 0.65 -5.66 -5.09
CA GLY A 18 1.88 -5.59 -5.87
C GLY A 18 2.60 -4.25 -5.75
N ILE A 19 1.85 -3.15 -5.80
CA ILE A 19 2.37 -1.78 -5.63
C ILE A 19 2.96 -1.62 -4.22
N ALA A 20 2.20 -2.00 -3.19
CA ALA A 20 2.64 -1.94 -1.79
C ALA A 20 3.91 -2.77 -1.56
N HIS A 21 3.98 -3.97 -2.13
CA HIS A 21 5.17 -4.82 -2.08
C HIS A 21 6.38 -4.14 -2.69
N VAL A 22 6.28 -3.63 -3.93
CA VAL A 22 7.42 -3.00 -4.62
C VAL A 22 7.88 -1.75 -3.89
N ALA A 23 6.95 -0.91 -3.42
CA ALA A 23 7.27 0.29 -2.65
C ALA A 23 8.01 -0.06 -1.35
N ALA A 24 7.51 -1.04 -0.59
CA ALA A 24 8.13 -1.44 0.66
C ALA A 24 9.50 -2.11 0.47
N ALA A 25 9.65 -2.93 -0.57
CA ALA A 25 10.94 -3.53 -0.94
C ALA A 25 11.96 -2.48 -1.40
N ALA A 26 11.50 -1.37 -2.01
CA ALA A 26 12.34 -0.24 -2.38
C ALA A 26 12.70 0.70 -1.21
N GLY A 27 12.18 0.43 0.00
CA GLY A 27 12.54 1.16 1.22
C GLY A 27 11.54 2.21 1.70
N TYR A 28 10.43 2.41 0.99
CA TYR A 28 9.39 3.38 1.39
C TYR A 28 8.51 2.82 2.51
N ARG A 29 8.05 3.71 3.40
CA ARG A 29 6.93 3.38 4.30
C ARG A 29 5.65 3.33 3.48
N VAL A 30 4.81 2.35 3.74
CA VAL A 30 3.57 2.14 2.99
C VAL A 30 2.38 2.14 3.94
N LEU A 31 1.38 2.97 3.65
CA LEU A 31 0.06 2.89 4.27
C LEU A 31 -0.87 2.16 3.30
N LEU A 32 -1.33 0.97 3.67
CA LEU A 32 -2.21 0.14 2.83
C LEU A 32 -3.63 0.21 3.37
N ALA A 33 -4.54 0.79 2.59
CA ALA A 33 -5.97 0.87 2.90
C ALA A 33 -6.79 -0.02 1.95
N ASP A 34 -7.96 -0.47 2.40
CA ASP A 34 -9.01 -1.07 1.57
C ASP A 34 -10.38 -0.66 2.17
N THR A 35 -11.48 -1.34 1.84
CA THR A 35 -12.81 -1.05 2.41
C THR A 35 -12.87 -1.20 3.93
N ASP A 36 -11.95 -1.97 4.48
CA ASP A 36 -11.75 -2.19 5.91
C ASP A 36 -10.31 -2.69 6.16
N LYS A 37 -9.86 -2.58 7.42
CA LYS A 37 -8.53 -3.04 7.83
C LYS A 37 -8.29 -4.53 7.59
N GLN A 38 -9.32 -5.37 7.73
CA GLN A 38 -9.20 -6.81 7.56
C GLN A 38 -8.81 -7.17 6.11
N ARG A 39 -9.35 -6.46 5.12
CA ARG A 39 -8.95 -6.62 3.72
C ARG A 39 -7.53 -6.11 3.45
N ALA A 40 -7.14 -5.00 4.06
CA ALA A 40 -5.77 -4.50 3.98
C ALA A 40 -4.77 -5.53 4.53
N GLU A 41 -5.05 -6.09 5.71
CA GLU A 41 -4.25 -7.16 6.34
C GLU A 41 -4.22 -8.43 5.48
N ALA A 42 -5.36 -8.82 4.89
CA ALA A 42 -5.40 -9.94 3.94
C ALA A 42 -4.53 -9.67 2.71
N GLY A 43 -4.47 -8.42 2.22
CA GLY A 43 -3.53 -8.00 1.18
C GLY A 43 -2.08 -8.14 1.62
N LYS A 44 -1.74 -7.64 2.81
CA LYS A 44 -0.40 -7.80 3.41
C LYS A 44 0.00 -9.26 3.57
N GLY A 45 -0.91 -10.14 3.99
CA GLY A 45 -0.67 -11.58 4.07
C GLY A 45 -0.39 -12.26 2.72
N ARG A 46 -0.99 -11.77 1.63
CA ARG A 46 -0.65 -12.23 0.27
C ARG A 46 0.74 -11.77 -0.15
N ILE A 47 1.14 -10.55 0.21
CA ILE A 47 2.50 -10.02 -0.03
C ILE A 47 3.53 -10.86 0.74
N ASP A 48 3.27 -11.16 2.01
CA ASP A 48 4.09 -12.05 2.83
C ASP A 48 4.29 -13.43 2.17
N THR A 49 3.18 -14.08 1.78
CA THR A 49 3.22 -15.38 1.08
C THR A 49 4.01 -15.31 -0.22
N PHE A 50 3.86 -14.22 -0.98
CA PHE A 50 4.58 -14.02 -2.24
C PHE A 50 6.09 -13.89 -2.00
N MET A 51 6.50 -13.06 -1.04
CA MET A 51 7.93 -12.87 -0.72
C MET A 51 8.53 -14.12 -0.09
N GLN A 52 7.79 -14.88 0.71
CA GLN A 52 8.26 -16.16 1.24
C GLN A 52 8.68 -17.12 0.12
N ARG A 53 7.90 -17.21 -0.97
CA ARG A 53 8.28 -18.03 -2.14
C ARG A 53 9.57 -17.56 -2.80
N SER A 54 9.93 -16.29 -2.71
CA SER A 54 11.21 -15.77 -3.20
C SER A 54 12.35 -16.16 -2.26
N VAL A 55 12.12 -16.11 -0.94
CA VAL A 55 13.06 -16.59 0.08
C VAL A 55 13.32 -18.10 -0.08
N ASP A 56 12.28 -18.91 -0.21
CA ASP A 56 12.39 -20.37 -0.39
C ASP A 56 13.18 -20.75 -1.65
N LYS A 57 13.18 -19.86 -2.66
CA LYS A 57 13.93 -20.02 -3.92
C LYS A 57 15.34 -19.41 -3.87
N GLY A 58 15.78 -18.88 -2.73
CA GLY A 58 17.07 -18.21 -2.57
C GLY A 58 17.21 -16.91 -3.37
N LYS A 59 16.09 -16.25 -3.72
CA LYS A 59 16.07 -15.00 -4.49
C LYS A 59 15.97 -13.74 -3.63
N MET A 60 15.78 -13.91 -2.33
CA MET A 60 15.59 -12.85 -1.34
C MET A 60 16.01 -13.39 0.02
N GLU A 61 16.65 -12.56 0.84
CA GLU A 61 16.97 -12.94 2.22
C GLU A 61 15.73 -12.81 3.11
N ALA A 62 15.62 -13.69 4.13
CA ALA A 62 14.49 -13.63 5.08
C ALA A 62 14.44 -12.29 5.84
N ALA A 63 15.60 -11.68 6.09
CA ALA A 63 15.71 -10.37 6.72
C ALA A 63 15.13 -9.25 5.84
N ASP A 64 15.41 -9.28 4.54
CA ASP A 64 14.89 -8.28 3.59
C ASP A 64 13.37 -8.37 3.45
N LYS A 65 12.84 -9.60 3.42
CA LYS A 65 11.40 -9.86 3.46
C LYS A 65 10.76 -9.23 4.70
N GLN A 66 11.31 -9.49 5.89
CA GLN A 66 10.78 -8.97 7.14
C GLN A 66 10.82 -7.44 7.15
N ALA A 67 11.96 -6.85 6.76
CA ALA A 67 12.11 -5.40 6.66
C ALA A 67 11.09 -4.76 5.70
N ALA A 68 10.77 -5.41 4.58
CA ALA A 68 9.71 -4.95 3.68
C ALA A 68 8.32 -5.04 4.33
N LEU A 69 7.99 -6.13 5.00
CA LEU A 69 6.69 -6.27 5.69
C LEU A 69 6.51 -5.26 6.82
N ASP A 70 7.58 -4.93 7.54
CA ASP A 70 7.56 -3.97 8.64
C ASP A 70 7.31 -2.54 8.15
N ARG A 71 7.65 -2.23 6.89
CA ARG A 71 7.32 -0.94 6.26
C ARG A 71 5.85 -0.81 5.84
N ILE A 72 5.10 -1.91 5.74
CA ILE A 72 3.68 -1.89 5.35
C ILE A 72 2.81 -1.83 6.60
N THR A 73 2.11 -0.71 6.78
CA THR A 73 1.11 -0.52 7.83
C THR A 73 -0.29 -0.59 7.22
N CYS A 74 -1.11 -1.53 7.68
CA CYS A 74 -2.51 -1.62 7.27
C CYS A 74 -3.35 -0.66 8.10
N VAL A 75 -4.13 0.17 7.43
CA VAL A 75 -4.95 1.22 8.05
C VAL A 75 -6.44 0.94 7.88
N ASP A 76 -7.29 1.64 8.63
CA ASP A 76 -8.73 1.36 8.70
C ASP A 76 -9.48 1.90 7.48
N GLY A 77 -8.98 2.97 6.86
CA GLY A 77 -9.62 3.55 5.69
C GLY A 77 -8.81 4.62 4.96
N ILE A 78 -9.49 5.29 4.05
CA ILE A 78 -8.93 6.34 3.18
C ILE A 78 -8.48 7.56 3.98
N GLU A 79 -9.14 7.85 5.10
CA GLU A 79 -8.84 8.97 5.98
C GLU A 79 -7.44 8.84 6.61
N ASP A 80 -7.01 7.62 6.92
CA ASP A 80 -5.70 7.35 7.51
C ASP A 80 -4.54 7.49 6.51
N LEU A 81 -4.84 7.61 5.20
CA LEU A 81 -3.83 7.87 4.18
C LEU A 81 -3.31 9.32 4.22
N GLY A 82 -3.90 10.20 5.03
CA GLY A 82 -3.55 11.62 5.11
C GLY A 82 -2.09 11.92 5.47
N GLU A 83 -1.38 10.96 6.08
CA GLU A 83 0.06 11.10 6.36
C GLU A 83 0.96 10.90 5.14
N SER A 84 0.45 10.28 4.06
CA SER A 84 1.25 9.97 2.87
C SER A 84 1.70 11.21 2.11
N ASP A 85 2.86 11.12 1.47
CA ASP A 85 3.41 12.15 0.59
C ASP A 85 3.03 11.93 -0.88
N PHE A 86 2.56 10.72 -1.20
CA PHE A 86 2.09 10.31 -2.51
C PHE A 86 1.11 9.15 -2.34
N ALA A 87 -0.05 9.21 -3.01
CA ALA A 87 -1.05 8.14 -2.93
C ALA A 87 -1.34 7.51 -4.30
N ILE A 88 -1.49 6.19 -4.31
CA ILE A 88 -1.82 5.40 -5.51
C ILE A 88 -3.17 4.71 -5.29
N GLU A 89 -4.14 5.00 -6.14
CA GLU A 89 -5.45 4.34 -6.15
C GLU A 89 -5.42 3.10 -7.04
N ALA A 90 -5.79 1.95 -6.47
CA ALA A 90 -5.78 0.64 -7.11
C ALA A 90 -7.03 -0.18 -6.75
N ALA A 91 -8.19 0.48 -6.65
CA ALA A 91 -9.49 -0.13 -6.43
C ALA A 91 -10.12 -0.61 -7.75
N THR A 92 -11.35 -1.13 -7.67
CA THR A 92 -12.09 -1.67 -8.81
C THR A 92 -12.28 -0.64 -9.93
N GLU A 93 -12.16 -1.11 -11.17
CA GLU A 93 -12.38 -0.30 -12.37
C GLU A 93 -13.85 0.06 -12.55
N SER A 94 -14.22 1.19 -11.96
CA SER A 94 -15.52 1.84 -12.14
C SER A 94 -15.32 3.35 -12.08
N ILE A 95 -15.73 4.05 -13.13
CA ILE A 95 -15.52 5.50 -13.24
C ILE A 95 -16.17 6.27 -12.08
N GLU A 96 -17.39 5.89 -11.71
CA GLU A 96 -18.11 6.57 -10.62
C GLU A 96 -17.53 6.24 -9.25
N LEU A 97 -17.01 5.02 -9.06
CA LEU A 97 -16.26 4.69 -7.84
C LEU A 97 -14.98 5.50 -7.75
N LYS A 98 -14.13 5.47 -8.79
CA LYS A 98 -12.84 6.19 -8.79
C LYS A 98 -13.04 7.68 -8.56
N LYS A 99 -14.01 8.34 -9.23
CA LYS A 99 -14.33 9.75 -8.95
C LYS A 99 -14.65 10.01 -7.47
N ARG A 100 -15.41 9.13 -6.81
CA ARG A 100 -15.68 9.26 -5.37
C ARG A 100 -14.42 9.07 -4.53
N LEU A 101 -13.62 8.04 -4.83
CA LEU A 101 -12.37 7.76 -4.12
C LEU A 101 -11.37 8.91 -4.25
N PHE A 102 -11.16 9.43 -5.47
CA PHE A 102 -10.28 10.59 -5.70
C PHE A 102 -10.76 11.85 -4.95
N ARG A 103 -12.07 12.12 -4.88
CA ARG A 103 -12.59 13.21 -4.05
C ARG A 103 -12.34 12.99 -2.56
N SER A 104 -12.38 11.75 -2.10
CA SER A 104 -12.08 11.43 -0.70
C SER A 104 -10.58 11.53 -0.41
N LEU A 105 -9.72 11.09 -1.33
CA LEU A 105 -8.26 11.27 -1.26
C LEU A 105 -7.90 12.75 -1.22
N ASP A 106 -8.47 13.56 -2.11
CA ASP A 106 -8.26 15.02 -2.15
C ASP A 106 -8.63 15.72 -0.83
N ARG A 107 -9.61 15.20 -0.09
CA ARG A 107 -9.96 15.71 1.25
C ARG A 107 -9.04 15.19 2.36
N ALA A 108 -8.56 13.95 2.27
CA ALA A 108 -7.78 13.31 3.31
C ALA A 108 -6.29 13.69 3.25
N LEU A 109 -5.74 13.84 2.05
CA LEU A 109 -4.33 14.08 1.81
C LEU A 109 -3.92 15.54 2.09
N LYS A 110 -2.63 15.73 2.35
CA LYS A 110 -2.02 17.07 2.40
C LYS A 110 -2.18 17.74 1.03
N LYS A 111 -2.32 19.06 1.02
CA LYS A 111 -2.54 19.86 -0.22
C LYS A 111 -1.44 19.70 -1.28
N ASP A 112 -0.26 19.27 -0.86
CA ASP A 112 0.94 19.13 -1.67
C ASP A 112 1.40 17.66 -1.80
N ALA A 113 0.52 16.72 -1.43
CA ALA A 113 0.70 15.29 -1.71
C ALA A 113 0.30 14.95 -3.16
#